data_AF-A0A497D063-F1
#
_entry.id   AF-A0A497D063-F1
#
_cell.length_a   1.000
_cell.length_b   1.000
_cell.length_c   1.000
_cell.angle_alpha   90.00
_cell.angle_beta   90.00
_cell.angle_gamma   90.00
#
_symmetry.space_group_name_H-M   'P 1'
#
loop_
_entity.id
_entity.type
_entity.pdbx_description
1 polymer ?
#
loop_
_entity_poly.entity_id
_entity_poly.type
_entity_poly.pdbx_seq_one_letter_code
_entity_poly.pdbx_strand_id
1 'polypeptide(L)'
;MFYLIILHLKKRALLAVVAFVLLHSVPIAQGQVFNYTRADGLTSSVITCTYVDAKGIVWLGTNNGLNAYASGKWYAITSIEGSKTGKQEPIGRVETIFEDSKGNIWVSVMNKIFLYRNKFWTVFSESEIDDYVVKSFYEDRRGWVWAALERFQDFKHVSEITFNLLGGTLQMYDGLSWFKFDEDVAGNLAIDPGEAPQYFTSLFQDDKGNVWVGSLKGVYMFDGKKWITFDEKDLVSEKVRKLMLDKNGTVWAATDYGISYRQGDEWIDLTKKEGLCGTGVYDIREDPQGRLWAFTKNNHRFAGVSMIEHGKCTPFDKHKTKLKGSIEQIVWYKGSVMAMARDGVSLFDSAGRWHEFDNRDGLQDTRYYFLMKDMWERIWLAGDRSLYEFHEEKWIQLKESAEWKVSVMYISRNGDVWIGTEKKGVFRYRKGQWLHYTEENELTENYVTKIFEDNRSNIWVITRKGVNWIENAP
;
A
#
# COMPACT_ATOMS: atom_id res chain seq x y z
N MET A 1 25.73 -12.91 61.88
CA MET A 1 24.73 -13.95 61.55
C MET A 1 23.64 -13.43 60.60
N PHE A 2 23.03 -12.26 60.85
CA PHE A 2 21.98 -11.66 59.99
C PHE A 2 22.40 -11.36 58.54
N TYR A 3 23.64 -10.91 58.30
CA TYR A 3 24.11 -10.54 56.95
C TYR A 3 24.20 -11.74 55.98
N LEU A 4 24.58 -12.91 56.50
CA LEU A 4 24.68 -14.16 55.73
C LEU A 4 23.30 -14.70 55.33
N ILE A 5 22.27 -14.50 56.18
CA ILE A 5 20.89 -14.91 55.91
C ILE A 5 20.28 -14.05 54.79
N ILE A 6 20.52 -12.73 54.80
CA ILE A 6 20.06 -11.81 53.75
C ILE A 6 20.74 -12.12 52.40
N LEU A 7 22.03 -12.44 52.39
CA LEU A 7 22.76 -12.86 51.18
C LEU A 7 22.24 -14.18 50.61
N HIS A 8 21.89 -15.15 51.47
CA HIS A 8 21.29 -16.42 51.05
C HIS A 8 19.87 -16.24 50.50
N LEU A 9 19.05 -15.40 51.12
CA LEU A 9 17.71 -15.08 50.63
C LEU A 9 17.74 -14.34 49.29
N LYS A 10 18.68 -13.38 49.10
CA LYS A 10 18.89 -12.69 47.81
C LYS A 10 19.38 -13.64 46.71
N LYS A 11 20.29 -14.58 47.01
CA LYS A 11 20.73 -15.59 46.04
C LYS A 11 19.60 -16.55 45.65
N ARG A 12 18.78 -17.00 46.59
CA ARG A 12 17.63 -17.88 46.31
C ARG A 12 16.51 -17.16 45.54
N ALA A 13 16.25 -15.89 45.84
CA ALA A 13 15.32 -15.07 45.07
C ALA A 13 15.83 -14.80 43.66
N LEU A 14 17.14 -14.53 43.48
CA LEU A 14 17.76 -14.36 42.17
C LEU A 14 17.76 -15.66 41.36
N LEU A 15 18.07 -16.81 41.98
CA LEU A 15 17.98 -18.13 41.36
C LEU A 15 16.52 -18.50 41.01
N ALA A 16 15.55 -18.11 41.83
CA ALA A 16 14.13 -18.32 41.53
C ALA A 16 13.64 -17.43 40.38
N VAL A 17 14.08 -16.17 40.30
CA VAL A 17 13.77 -15.26 39.17
C VAL A 17 14.47 -15.71 37.89
N VAL A 18 15.74 -16.12 37.96
CA VAL A 18 16.47 -16.68 36.80
C VAL A 18 15.85 -18.01 36.37
N ALA A 19 15.46 -18.88 37.29
CA ALA A 19 14.72 -20.10 36.97
C ALA A 19 13.33 -19.79 36.40
N PHE A 20 12.63 -18.76 36.88
CA PHE A 20 11.33 -18.34 36.35
C PHE A 20 11.45 -17.71 34.95
N VAL A 21 12.52 -16.96 34.67
CA VAL A 21 12.82 -16.42 33.33
C VAL A 21 13.27 -17.54 32.37
N LEU A 22 14.05 -18.53 32.84
CA LEU A 22 14.47 -19.68 32.05
C LEU A 22 13.35 -20.72 31.84
N LEU A 23 12.34 -20.77 32.73
CA LEU A 23 11.16 -21.64 32.60
C LEU A 23 10.08 -21.08 31.66
N HIS A 24 10.20 -19.85 31.16
CA HIS A 24 9.18 -19.21 30.31
C HIS A 24 9.64 -18.83 28.90
N SER A 25 10.88 -19.09 28.49
CA SER A 25 11.25 -18.98 27.06
C SER A 25 10.99 -20.31 26.36
N VAL A 26 9.72 -20.65 26.12
CA VAL A 26 9.38 -21.71 25.17
C VAL A 26 9.97 -21.29 23.81
N PRO A 27 10.86 -22.09 23.19
CA PRO A 27 11.37 -21.78 21.86
C PRO A 27 10.19 -21.70 20.90
N ILE A 28 10.08 -20.61 20.14
CA ILE A 28 9.07 -20.52 19.10
C ILE A 28 9.41 -21.57 18.05
N ALA A 29 8.47 -22.49 17.82
CA ALA A 29 8.61 -23.49 16.77
C ALA A 29 8.81 -22.78 15.43
N GLN A 30 9.89 -23.13 14.74
CA GLN A 30 10.09 -22.74 13.36
C GLN A 30 8.99 -23.42 12.55
N GLY A 31 8.04 -22.60 12.07
CA GLY A 31 6.95 -23.09 11.24
C GLY A 31 7.49 -23.81 10.01
N GLN A 32 6.80 -24.85 9.56
CA GLN A 32 7.26 -25.61 8.41
C GLN A 32 7.32 -24.71 7.17
N VAL A 33 8.43 -24.79 6.45
CA VAL A 33 8.65 -24.04 5.21
C VAL A 33 8.49 -24.95 4.01
N PHE A 34 7.69 -24.49 3.05
CA PHE A 34 7.45 -25.18 1.79
C PHE A 34 7.88 -24.27 0.64
N ASN A 35 8.73 -24.81 -0.21
CA ASN A 35 9.31 -24.09 -1.33
C ASN A 35 8.61 -24.47 -2.61
N TYR A 36 8.24 -23.46 -3.39
CA TYR A 36 7.57 -23.63 -4.67
C TYR A 36 8.33 -22.86 -5.74
N THR A 37 8.74 -23.62 -6.75
CA THR A 37 9.44 -23.14 -7.93
C THR A 37 8.64 -23.52 -9.18
N ARG A 38 9.21 -23.28 -10.37
CA ARG A 38 8.63 -23.78 -11.61
C ARG A 38 8.52 -25.30 -11.67
N ALA A 39 9.41 -26.03 -10.99
CA ALA A 39 9.34 -27.48 -10.91
C ALA A 39 8.11 -27.97 -10.12
N ASP A 40 7.58 -27.13 -9.23
CA ASP A 40 6.45 -27.42 -8.35
C ASP A 40 5.10 -26.94 -8.92
N GLY A 41 5.11 -26.46 -10.16
CA GLY A 41 3.90 -26.05 -10.88
C GLY A 41 3.71 -24.54 -11.02
N LEU A 42 4.63 -23.70 -10.53
CA LEU A 42 4.56 -22.26 -10.82
C LEU A 42 4.79 -21.99 -12.31
N THR A 43 3.92 -21.20 -12.92
CA THR A 43 4.08 -20.80 -14.34
C THR A 43 5.36 -20.00 -14.60
N SER A 44 5.84 -19.23 -13.61
CA SER A 44 7.11 -18.51 -13.64
C SER A 44 7.61 -18.16 -12.23
N SER A 45 8.91 -17.92 -12.09
CA SER A 45 9.51 -17.39 -10.86
C SER A 45 9.36 -15.87 -10.72
N VAL A 46 8.99 -15.16 -11.79
CA VAL A 46 8.78 -13.72 -11.77
C VAL A 46 7.32 -13.44 -11.43
N ILE A 47 7.06 -13.23 -10.14
CA ILE A 47 5.74 -12.87 -9.61
C ILE A 47 5.53 -11.36 -9.80
N THR A 48 4.47 -10.98 -10.52
CA THR A 48 4.15 -9.58 -10.86
C THR A 48 3.14 -8.99 -9.90
N CYS A 49 2.16 -9.79 -9.44
CA CYS A 49 1.19 -9.38 -8.44
C CYS A 49 0.73 -10.58 -7.59
N THR A 50 0.13 -10.28 -6.44
CA THR A 50 -0.36 -11.26 -5.47
C THR A 50 -1.72 -10.82 -4.96
N TYR A 51 -2.66 -11.74 -4.83
CA TYR A 51 -3.98 -11.47 -4.28
C TYR A 51 -4.47 -12.67 -3.45
N VAL A 52 -5.16 -12.42 -2.33
CA VAL A 52 -5.80 -13.47 -1.52
C VAL A 52 -7.28 -13.19 -1.54
N ASP A 53 -8.06 -14.09 -2.15
CA ASP A 53 -9.50 -13.88 -2.31
C ASP A 53 -10.28 -14.16 -1.02
N ALA A 54 -11.55 -13.77 -0.99
CA ALA A 54 -12.44 -13.98 0.15
C ALA A 54 -12.63 -15.46 0.52
N LYS A 55 -12.38 -16.39 -0.42
CA LYS A 55 -12.43 -17.85 -0.22
C LYS A 55 -11.11 -18.42 0.31
N GLY A 56 -10.07 -17.59 0.42
CA GLY A 56 -8.74 -17.96 0.89
C GLY A 56 -7.85 -18.61 -0.18
N ILE A 57 -8.19 -18.47 -1.46
CA ILE A 57 -7.30 -18.87 -2.56
C ILE A 57 -6.21 -17.80 -2.70
N VAL A 58 -4.96 -18.25 -2.79
CA VAL A 58 -3.83 -17.36 -3.07
C VAL A 58 -3.59 -17.33 -4.57
N TRP A 59 -3.75 -16.16 -5.16
CA TRP A 59 -3.54 -15.91 -6.57
C TRP A 59 -2.18 -15.23 -6.79
N LEU A 60 -1.38 -15.79 -7.69
CA LEU A 60 -0.10 -15.23 -8.12
C LEU A 60 -0.16 -14.91 -9.61
N GLY A 61 -0.17 -13.62 -9.93
CA GLY A 61 0.10 -13.15 -11.28
C GLY A 61 1.58 -13.27 -11.58
N THR A 62 1.92 -13.75 -12.77
CA THR A 62 3.31 -13.92 -13.20
C THR A 62 3.53 -13.30 -14.57
N ASN A 63 4.79 -13.21 -15.01
CA ASN A 63 5.10 -12.81 -16.38
C ASN A 63 4.72 -13.86 -17.45
N ASN A 64 4.15 -15.01 -17.07
CA ASN A 64 3.76 -16.08 -17.99
C ASN A 64 2.54 -16.87 -17.47
N GLY A 65 1.50 -16.17 -17.02
CA GLY A 65 0.22 -16.74 -16.62
C GLY A 65 -0.09 -16.49 -15.15
N LEU A 66 -1.08 -17.22 -14.67
CA LEU A 66 -1.64 -17.11 -13.32
C LEU A 66 -1.43 -18.44 -12.58
N ASN A 67 -1.18 -18.37 -11.28
CA ASN A 67 -1.24 -19.54 -10.40
C ASN A 67 -2.28 -19.30 -9.32
N ALA A 68 -3.11 -20.31 -9.05
CA ALA A 68 -4.01 -20.33 -7.91
C ALA A 68 -3.56 -21.42 -6.94
N TYR A 69 -3.34 -21.08 -5.68
CA TYR A 69 -3.12 -22.05 -4.62
C TYR A 69 -4.43 -22.30 -3.89
N ALA A 70 -4.96 -23.50 -4.04
CA ALA A 70 -6.18 -23.93 -3.37
C ALA A 70 -6.02 -25.36 -2.88
N SER A 71 -6.53 -25.64 -1.68
CA SER A 71 -6.56 -27.00 -1.11
C SER A 71 -5.19 -27.70 -1.12
N GLY A 72 -4.12 -26.95 -0.84
CA GLY A 72 -2.76 -27.48 -0.76
C GLY A 72 -2.07 -27.72 -2.11
N LYS A 73 -2.65 -27.26 -3.22
CA LYS A 73 -2.14 -27.51 -4.58
C LYS A 73 -2.10 -26.23 -5.42
N TRP A 74 -1.10 -26.15 -6.30
CA TRP A 74 -1.01 -25.14 -7.34
C TRP A 74 -1.80 -25.54 -8.58
N TYR A 75 -2.57 -24.59 -9.08
CA TYR A 75 -3.25 -24.67 -10.36
C TYR A 75 -2.63 -23.63 -11.29
N ALA A 76 -1.82 -24.11 -12.23
CA ALA A 76 -1.20 -23.30 -13.27
C ALA A 76 -2.23 -22.99 -14.37
N ILE A 77 -2.43 -21.71 -14.66
CA ILE A 77 -3.35 -21.24 -15.70
C ILE A 77 -2.52 -20.43 -16.69
N THR A 78 -2.16 -21.05 -17.82
CA THR A 78 -1.39 -20.42 -18.90
C THR A 78 -2.26 -20.07 -20.11
N SER A 79 -3.41 -20.73 -20.25
CA SER A 79 -4.45 -20.40 -21.21
C SER A 79 -5.84 -20.51 -20.58
N ILE A 80 -6.79 -19.75 -21.11
CA ILE A 80 -8.18 -19.72 -20.69
C ILE A 80 -9.07 -19.94 -21.90
N GLU A 81 -10.07 -20.81 -21.76
CA GLU A 81 -11.17 -20.87 -22.72
C GLU A 81 -12.15 -19.73 -22.47
N GLY A 82 -12.24 -18.79 -23.40
CA GLY A 82 -13.19 -17.68 -23.29
C GLY A 82 -14.61 -18.15 -23.58
N SER A 83 -15.54 -17.96 -22.64
CA SER A 83 -16.95 -18.34 -22.82
C SER A 83 -17.63 -17.71 -24.05
N LYS A 84 -17.17 -16.54 -24.49
CA LYS A 84 -17.68 -15.86 -25.70
C LYS A 84 -17.09 -16.44 -27.00
N THR A 85 -15.83 -16.85 -26.97
CA THR A 85 -15.07 -17.22 -28.18
C THR A 85 -14.99 -18.73 -28.39
N GLY A 86 -15.12 -19.52 -27.31
CA GLY A 86 -14.84 -20.96 -27.29
C GLY A 86 -13.38 -21.30 -27.60
N LYS A 87 -12.49 -20.30 -27.66
CA LYS A 87 -11.09 -20.46 -28.02
C LYS A 87 -10.22 -20.41 -26.78
N GLN A 88 -9.14 -21.20 -26.80
CA GLN A 88 -8.07 -21.11 -25.82
C GLN A 88 -7.24 -19.86 -26.08
N GLU A 89 -7.20 -18.96 -25.11
CA GLU A 89 -6.43 -17.72 -25.16
C GLU A 89 -5.30 -17.75 -24.14
N PRO A 90 -4.04 -17.51 -24.54
CA PRO A 90 -2.92 -17.46 -23.61
C PRO A 90 -3.02 -16.23 -22.69
N ILE A 91 -2.68 -16.40 -21.40
CA ILE A 91 -2.70 -15.33 -20.40
C ILE A 91 -1.44 -14.45 -20.44
N GLY A 92 -0.27 -14.92 -20.88
CA GLY A 92 0.92 -14.06 -20.92
C GLY A 92 1.26 -13.37 -19.58
N ARG A 93 1.69 -12.09 -19.61
CA ARG A 93 2.06 -11.34 -18.39
C ARG A 93 0.83 -10.77 -17.69
N VAL A 94 0.60 -11.19 -16.45
CA VAL A 94 -0.47 -10.66 -15.58
C VAL A 94 -0.02 -9.35 -14.95
N GLU A 95 -0.86 -8.32 -15.06
CA GLU A 95 -0.56 -6.98 -14.53
C GLU A 95 -1.24 -6.77 -13.17
N THR A 96 -2.54 -7.04 -13.06
CA THR A 96 -3.26 -6.95 -11.78
C THR A 96 -4.35 -8.02 -11.62
N ILE A 97 -4.74 -8.25 -10.36
CA ILE A 97 -5.81 -9.15 -9.95
C ILE A 97 -6.70 -8.39 -8.96
N PHE A 98 -8.01 -8.43 -9.16
CA PHE A 98 -9.01 -7.75 -8.35
C PHE A 98 -10.21 -8.67 -8.11
N GLU A 99 -10.78 -8.65 -6.91
CA GLU A 99 -12.04 -9.32 -6.59
C GLU A 99 -13.12 -8.29 -6.35
N ASP A 100 -14.27 -8.43 -7.01
CA ASP A 100 -15.44 -7.60 -6.73
C ASP A 100 -16.25 -8.14 -5.54
N SER A 101 -17.22 -7.35 -5.06
CA SER A 101 -18.10 -7.66 -3.94
C SER A 101 -18.96 -8.90 -4.14
N LYS A 102 -19.10 -9.36 -5.39
CA LYS A 102 -19.82 -10.59 -5.77
C LYS A 102 -18.89 -11.81 -5.79
N GLY A 103 -17.59 -11.62 -5.51
CA GLY A 103 -16.57 -12.67 -5.48
C GLY A 103 -16.11 -13.12 -6.87
N ASN A 104 -16.26 -12.27 -7.90
CA ASN A 104 -15.69 -12.52 -9.22
C ASN A 104 -14.25 -12.03 -9.27
N ILE A 105 -13.39 -12.75 -9.99
CA ILE A 105 -11.98 -12.40 -10.12
C ILE A 105 -11.72 -11.77 -11.48
N TRP A 106 -11.22 -10.55 -11.45
CA TRP A 106 -10.81 -9.75 -12.60
C TRP A 106 -9.29 -9.83 -12.71
N VAL A 107 -8.79 -10.25 -13.88
CA VAL A 107 -7.36 -10.38 -14.15
C VAL A 107 -7.04 -9.56 -15.39
N SER A 108 -6.13 -8.60 -15.28
CA SER A 108 -5.65 -7.85 -16.44
C SER A 108 -4.37 -8.43 -17.01
N VAL A 109 -4.32 -8.48 -18.34
CA VAL A 109 -3.20 -8.97 -19.13
C VAL A 109 -3.08 -8.07 -20.34
N MET A 110 -2.01 -7.27 -20.43
CA MET A 110 -1.83 -6.34 -21.54
C MET A 110 -3.16 -5.59 -21.82
N ASN A 111 -3.72 -5.72 -23.02
CA ASN A 111 -4.98 -5.12 -23.47
C ASN A 111 -6.23 -6.02 -23.33
N LYS A 112 -6.17 -7.05 -22.47
CA LYS A 112 -7.27 -7.98 -22.19
C LYS A 112 -7.64 -7.98 -20.72
N ILE A 113 -8.90 -8.27 -20.47
CA ILE A 113 -9.43 -8.56 -19.13
C ILE A 113 -10.06 -9.95 -19.15
N PHE A 114 -9.61 -10.77 -18.20
CA PHE A 114 -10.19 -12.08 -17.93
C PHE A 114 -11.05 -11.97 -16.67
N LEU A 115 -12.34 -12.27 -16.80
CA LEU A 115 -13.30 -12.31 -15.69
C LEU A 115 -13.65 -13.75 -15.36
N TYR A 116 -13.28 -14.20 -14.17
CA TYR A 116 -13.73 -15.47 -13.60
C TYR A 116 -15.02 -15.26 -12.80
N ARG A 117 -16.12 -15.79 -13.32
CA ARG A 117 -17.46 -15.71 -12.71
C ARG A 117 -18.19 -17.03 -12.90
N ASN A 118 -18.81 -17.53 -11.83
CA ASN A 118 -19.60 -18.78 -11.86
C ASN A 118 -18.87 -19.99 -12.47
N LYS A 119 -17.57 -20.13 -12.18
CA LYS A 119 -16.68 -21.18 -12.73
C LYS A 119 -16.33 -21.06 -14.22
N PHE A 120 -16.76 -19.99 -14.88
CA PHE A 120 -16.42 -19.72 -16.27
C PHE A 120 -15.53 -18.50 -16.38
N TRP A 121 -14.68 -18.50 -17.40
CA TRP A 121 -13.92 -17.33 -17.77
C TRP A 121 -14.62 -16.59 -18.92
N THR A 122 -14.73 -15.28 -18.79
CA THR A 122 -15.11 -14.37 -19.88
C THR A 122 -13.88 -13.59 -20.26
N VAL A 123 -13.58 -13.53 -21.56
CA VAL A 123 -12.48 -12.72 -22.08
C VAL A 123 -13.07 -11.47 -22.71
N PHE A 124 -12.58 -10.33 -22.27
CA PHE A 124 -12.81 -9.03 -22.89
C PHE A 124 -11.51 -8.59 -23.57
N SER A 125 -11.59 -8.12 -24.81
CA SER A 125 -10.44 -7.77 -25.65
C SER A 125 -10.60 -6.37 -26.27
N GLU A 126 -9.68 -5.99 -27.17
CA GLU A 126 -9.64 -4.70 -27.89
C GLU A 126 -11.00 -4.23 -28.47
N SER A 127 -11.87 -5.17 -28.89
CA SER A 127 -13.19 -4.80 -29.42
C SER A 127 -14.11 -4.23 -28.32
N GLU A 128 -13.90 -4.62 -27.08
CA GLU A 128 -14.72 -4.24 -25.92
C GLU A 128 -14.00 -3.25 -25.00
N ILE A 129 -12.68 -3.28 -24.97
CA ILE A 129 -11.78 -2.47 -24.13
C ILE A 129 -10.81 -1.78 -25.06
N ASP A 130 -10.48 -0.51 -24.87
CA ASP A 130 -9.55 0.16 -25.79
C ASP A 130 -8.16 -0.52 -25.76
N ASP A 131 -7.34 -0.31 -26.80
CA ASP A 131 -5.98 -0.87 -26.89
C ASP A 131 -4.99 -0.22 -25.89
N TYR A 132 -5.27 -0.43 -24.61
CA TYR A 132 -4.62 0.14 -23.43
C TYR A 132 -4.44 -0.96 -22.39
N VAL A 133 -3.45 -0.80 -21.51
CA VAL A 133 -3.19 -1.74 -20.42
C VAL A 133 -4.00 -1.36 -19.19
N VAL A 134 -4.74 -2.32 -18.62
CA VAL A 134 -5.47 -2.09 -17.38
C VAL A 134 -4.52 -2.15 -16.18
N LYS A 135 -4.36 -1.02 -15.49
CA LYS A 135 -3.47 -0.86 -14.34
C LYS A 135 -4.15 -1.16 -13.01
N SER A 136 -5.44 -0.84 -12.89
CA SER A 136 -6.19 -1.10 -11.67
C SER A 136 -7.68 -1.21 -11.94
N PHE A 137 -8.38 -1.76 -10.96
CA PHE A 137 -9.83 -1.86 -10.92
C PHE A 137 -10.36 -1.18 -9.65
N TYR A 138 -11.59 -0.67 -9.73
CA TYR A 138 -12.33 -0.15 -8.60
C TYR A 138 -13.80 -0.53 -8.74
N GLU A 139 -14.44 -0.99 -7.67
CA GLU A 139 -15.88 -1.22 -7.65
C GLU A 139 -16.58 -0.12 -6.85
N ASP A 140 -17.62 0.47 -7.44
CA ASP A 140 -18.46 1.44 -6.74
C ASP A 140 -19.62 0.76 -5.97
N ARG A 141 -20.35 1.50 -5.13
CA ARG A 141 -21.46 0.97 -4.31
C ARG A 141 -22.65 0.42 -5.13
N ARG A 142 -22.72 0.69 -6.44
CA ARG A 142 -23.73 0.09 -7.33
C ARG A 142 -23.28 -1.30 -7.83
N GLY A 143 -22.03 -1.66 -7.57
CA GLY A 143 -21.40 -2.89 -8.06
C GLY A 143 -20.91 -2.77 -9.49
N TRP A 144 -20.69 -1.53 -9.98
CA TRP A 144 -20.06 -1.29 -11.28
C TRP A 144 -18.55 -1.29 -11.12
N VAL A 145 -17.87 -1.91 -12.08
CA VAL A 145 -16.42 -2.06 -12.07
C VAL A 145 -15.80 -1.05 -13.02
N TRP A 146 -14.96 -0.18 -12.49
CA TRP A 146 -14.20 0.83 -13.20
C TRP A 146 -12.81 0.29 -13.47
N ALA A 147 -12.40 0.27 -14.74
CA ALA A 147 -11.05 -0.10 -15.16
C ALA A 147 -10.25 1.15 -15.51
N ALA A 148 -9.10 1.27 -14.85
CA ALA A 148 -8.12 2.31 -15.10
C ALA A 148 -7.14 1.84 -16.18
N LEU A 149 -7.14 2.48 -17.35
CA LEU A 149 -6.35 2.05 -18.51
C LEU A 149 -5.23 3.02 -18.84
N GLU A 150 -4.10 2.53 -19.34
CA GLU A 150 -2.93 3.33 -19.71
C GLU A 150 -2.41 2.95 -21.10
N ARG A 151 -2.04 3.96 -21.92
CA ARG A 151 -1.40 3.72 -23.23
C ARG A 151 -0.12 2.93 -23.00
N PHE A 152 0.15 1.98 -23.87
CA PHE A 152 1.43 1.27 -23.83
C PHE A 152 2.57 2.26 -24.12
N GLN A 153 3.20 2.79 -23.07
CA GLN A 153 4.51 3.44 -23.14
C GLN A 153 5.50 2.55 -22.39
N ASP A 154 6.62 2.24 -23.05
CA ASP A 154 7.70 1.41 -22.49
C ASP A 154 8.27 2.00 -21.19
N PHE A 155 7.67 1.68 -20.04
CA PHE A 155 8.27 1.98 -18.74
C PHE A 155 8.63 0.68 -18.02
N LYS A 156 9.95 0.45 -17.93
CA LYS A 156 10.55 -0.51 -17.00
C LYS A 156 10.47 0.08 -15.59
N HIS A 157 9.78 -0.64 -14.70
CA HIS A 157 9.70 -0.43 -13.24
C HIS A 157 8.78 0.70 -12.75
N VAL A 158 7.59 0.31 -12.29
CA VAL A 158 6.83 1.07 -11.27
C VAL A 158 6.44 0.09 -10.18
N SER A 159 7.14 0.18 -9.05
CA SER A 159 6.75 -0.42 -7.78
C SER A 159 6.09 0.69 -6.95
N GLU A 160 4.93 0.39 -6.39
CA GLU A 160 3.99 1.26 -5.65
C GLU A 160 2.81 1.76 -6.48
N ILE A 161 1.62 1.42 -5.98
CA ILE A 161 0.31 1.81 -6.51
C ILE A 161 0.14 3.30 -6.19
N THR A 162 0.61 4.14 -7.10
CA THR A 162 0.35 5.59 -7.10
C THR A 162 -0.16 5.95 -8.49
N PHE A 163 -1.40 6.43 -8.56
CA PHE A 163 -2.13 6.78 -9.79
C PHE A 163 -1.49 8.00 -10.50
N ASN A 164 -0.29 7.86 -11.06
CA ASN A 164 0.30 8.87 -11.95
C ASN A 164 0.21 8.35 -13.39
N LEU A 165 -0.97 8.46 -14.00
CA LEU A 165 -1.23 7.94 -15.34
C LEU A 165 -0.86 8.99 -16.40
N LEU A 166 0.27 8.82 -17.06
CA LEU A 166 0.67 9.65 -18.20
C LEU A 166 0.11 9.03 -19.50
N GLY A 167 -1.16 9.31 -19.82
CA GLY A 167 -1.79 8.96 -21.11
C GLY A 167 -2.83 7.85 -21.02
N GLY A 168 -3.55 7.78 -19.89
CA GLY A 168 -4.59 6.78 -19.64
C GLY A 168 -6.02 7.28 -19.83
N THR A 169 -6.95 6.34 -19.94
CA THR A 169 -8.41 6.55 -20.00
C THR A 169 -9.13 5.69 -18.96
N LEU A 170 -10.38 5.98 -18.67
CA LEU A 170 -11.23 5.23 -17.73
C LEU A 170 -12.35 4.55 -18.52
N GLN A 171 -12.67 3.30 -18.20
CA GLN A 171 -13.86 2.62 -18.71
C GLN A 171 -14.64 2.00 -17.56
N MET A 172 -15.93 1.79 -17.77
CA MET A 172 -16.86 1.30 -16.74
C MET A 172 -17.62 0.07 -17.23
N TYR A 173 -17.71 -0.95 -16.40
CA TYR A 173 -18.52 -2.15 -16.63
C TYR A 173 -19.69 -2.19 -15.65
N ASP A 174 -20.91 -2.15 -16.17
CA ASP A 174 -22.13 -2.11 -15.35
C ASP A 174 -22.65 -3.49 -14.92
N GLY A 175 -22.00 -4.57 -15.37
CA GLY A 175 -22.46 -5.95 -15.20
C GLY A 175 -22.93 -6.62 -16.50
N LEU A 176 -23.18 -5.83 -17.55
CA LEU A 176 -23.63 -6.26 -18.86
C LEU A 176 -22.61 -5.89 -19.95
N SER A 177 -22.20 -4.62 -20.02
CA SER A 177 -21.34 -4.09 -21.08
C SER A 177 -20.29 -3.10 -20.56
N TRP A 178 -19.19 -2.98 -21.30
CA TRP A 178 -18.23 -1.91 -21.13
C TRP A 178 -18.76 -0.63 -21.76
N PHE A 179 -18.79 0.44 -20.97
CA PHE A 179 -18.99 1.80 -21.42
C PHE A 179 -17.62 2.44 -21.63
N LYS A 180 -17.36 2.73 -22.91
CA LYS A 180 -16.25 3.56 -23.35
C LYS A 180 -16.72 5.00 -23.35
N PHE A 181 -15.91 5.88 -22.79
CA PHE A 181 -16.20 7.30 -22.76
C PHE A 181 -15.33 7.94 -23.85
N ASP A 182 -15.89 8.16 -25.04
CA ASP A 182 -15.18 8.75 -26.17
C ASP A 182 -15.11 10.29 -26.07
N GLU A 183 -14.13 10.91 -26.74
CA GLU A 183 -13.99 12.38 -26.90
C GLU A 183 -14.99 12.99 -27.89
N ASP A 184 -15.89 12.23 -28.52
CA ASP A 184 -16.86 12.79 -29.47
C ASP A 184 -18.19 12.03 -29.43
N VAL A 185 -19.25 12.74 -29.06
CA VAL A 185 -20.62 12.21 -28.98
C VAL A 185 -21.24 12.18 -30.38
N ALA A 186 -21.48 10.98 -30.91
CA ALA A 186 -22.52 10.77 -31.91
C ALA A 186 -23.11 9.36 -31.86
N GLY A 187 -24.19 9.21 -31.06
CA GLY A 187 -25.29 8.31 -31.44
C GLY A 187 -25.70 7.24 -30.43
N ASN A 188 -26.76 7.55 -29.69
CA ASN A 188 -27.76 6.66 -29.10
C ASN A 188 -27.31 5.57 -28.10
N LEU A 189 -27.26 5.94 -26.82
CA LEU A 189 -27.91 5.26 -25.68
C LEU A 189 -28.05 6.27 -24.53
N ALA A 190 -29.05 6.09 -23.67
CA ALA A 190 -29.71 7.13 -22.84
C ALA A 190 -28.91 7.71 -21.64
N ILE A 191 -27.59 7.86 -21.75
CA ILE A 191 -26.75 8.57 -20.79
C ILE A 191 -25.71 9.28 -21.65
N ASP A 192 -25.83 10.59 -21.82
CA ASP A 192 -24.87 11.41 -22.59
C ASP A 192 -23.57 11.50 -21.77
N PRO A 193 -22.51 10.73 -22.12
CA PRO A 193 -21.27 10.77 -21.38
C PRO A 193 -20.44 11.90 -21.98
N GLY A 194 -20.27 13.00 -21.24
CA GLY A 194 -19.23 13.96 -21.56
C GLY A 194 -17.83 13.31 -21.62
N GLU A 195 -16.84 14.07 -22.05
CA GLU A 195 -15.45 13.60 -22.15
C GLU A 195 -14.98 12.95 -20.84
N ALA A 196 -14.54 11.69 -20.91
CA ALA A 196 -13.89 11.07 -19.76
C ALA A 196 -12.55 11.75 -19.44
N PRO A 197 -12.18 11.80 -18.15
CA PRO A 197 -10.87 12.27 -17.75
C PRO A 197 -9.77 11.38 -18.35
N GLN A 198 -8.95 11.97 -19.22
CA GLN A 198 -7.64 11.44 -19.52
C GLN A 198 -6.66 11.82 -18.41
N TYR A 199 -5.63 11.00 -18.19
CA TYR A 199 -4.58 11.29 -17.19
C TYR A 199 -5.09 11.38 -15.74
N PHE A 200 -5.95 10.44 -15.31
CA PHE A 200 -6.53 10.48 -13.98
C PHE A 200 -5.56 10.09 -12.86
N THR A 201 -5.79 10.64 -11.68
CA THR A 201 -4.90 10.55 -10.51
C THR A 201 -5.58 10.06 -9.25
N SER A 202 -6.90 9.94 -9.24
CA SER A 202 -7.67 9.43 -8.10
C SER A 202 -9.05 9.02 -8.57
N LEU A 203 -9.63 8.02 -7.90
CA LEU A 203 -10.99 7.54 -8.13
C LEU A 203 -11.58 7.12 -6.78
N PHE A 204 -12.72 7.68 -6.41
CA PHE A 204 -13.50 7.24 -5.24
C PHE A 204 -14.99 7.57 -5.41
N GLN A 205 -15.81 7.03 -4.53
CA GLN A 205 -17.22 7.38 -4.42
C GLN A 205 -17.53 8.08 -3.09
N ASP A 206 -18.31 9.16 -3.14
CA ASP A 206 -18.78 9.86 -1.94
C ASP A 206 -20.03 9.20 -1.32
N ASP A 207 -20.47 9.72 -0.17
CA ASP A 207 -21.63 9.18 0.55
C ASP A 207 -22.98 9.41 -0.16
N LYS A 208 -23.03 10.33 -1.11
CA LYS A 208 -24.20 10.57 -1.97
C LYS A 208 -24.22 9.62 -3.18
N GLY A 209 -23.16 8.84 -3.39
CA GLY A 209 -23.02 7.91 -4.49
C GLY A 209 -22.36 8.52 -5.74
N ASN A 210 -21.89 9.77 -5.68
CA ASN A 210 -21.18 10.37 -6.80
C ASN A 210 -19.78 9.75 -6.92
N VAL A 211 -19.36 9.45 -8.14
CA VAL A 211 -18.01 8.97 -8.43
C VAL A 211 -17.15 10.16 -8.81
N TRP A 212 -16.07 10.38 -8.06
CA TRP A 212 -15.13 11.47 -8.24
C TRP A 212 -13.84 10.96 -8.86
N VAL A 213 -13.38 11.66 -9.88
CA VAL A 213 -12.15 11.37 -10.62
C VAL A 213 -11.28 12.61 -10.67
N GLY A 214 -10.04 12.51 -10.18
CA GLY A 214 -9.05 13.57 -10.36
C GLY A 214 -8.26 13.33 -11.63
N SER A 215 -7.83 14.36 -12.34
CA SER A 215 -6.96 14.23 -13.51
C SER A 215 -6.02 15.42 -13.71
N LEU A 216 -5.08 15.31 -14.64
CA LEU A 216 -4.22 16.43 -15.02
C LEU A 216 -4.95 17.55 -15.79
N LYS A 217 -6.25 17.39 -16.09
CA LYS A 217 -7.13 18.37 -16.74
C LYS A 217 -8.31 18.83 -15.86
N GLY A 218 -8.35 18.41 -14.59
CA GLY A 218 -9.36 18.88 -13.64
C GLY A 218 -9.93 17.78 -12.74
N VAL A 219 -11.05 18.09 -12.11
CA VAL A 219 -11.87 17.15 -11.33
C VAL A 219 -13.15 16.85 -12.10
N TYR A 220 -13.52 15.57 -12.13
CA TYR A 220 -14.70 15.08 -12.81
C TYR A 220 -15.57 14.35 -11.79
N MET A 221 -16.85 14.70 -11.75
CA MET A 221 -17.83 14.06 -10.87
C MET A 221 -18.93 13.45 -11.73
N PHE A 222 -19.18 12.15 -11.54
CA PHE A 222 -20.30 11.45 -12.16
C PHE A 222 -21.40 11.21 -11.12
N ASP A 223 -22.57 11.81 -11.33
CA ASP A 223 -23.73 11.71 -10.42
C ASP A 223 -24.59 10.45 -10.65
N GLY A 224 -24.16 9.57 -11.56
CA GLY A 224 -24.93 8.41 -12.01
C GLY A 224 -25.72 8.63 -13.29
N LYS A 225 -25.82 9.87 -13.77
CA LYS A 225 -26.52 10.24 -15.01
C LYS A 225 -25.66 11.09 -15.94
N LYS A 226 -24.80 11.96 -15.41
CA LYS A 226 -23.97 12.86 -16.19
C LYS A 226 -22.65 13.17 -15.49
N TRP A 227 -21.69 13.63 -16.28
CA TRP A 227 -20.43 14.17 -15.80
C TRP A 227 -20.54 15.68 -15.53
N ILE A 228 -19.90 16.12 -14.47
CA ILE A 228 -19.65 17.52 -14.14
C ILE A 228 -18.14 17.72 -14.04
N THR A 229 -17.62 18.73 -14.71
CA THR A 229 -16.19 19.04 -14.76
C THR A 229 -15.90 20.31 -13.96
N PHE A 230 -14.80 20.27 -13.21
CA PHE A 230 -14.24 21.40 -12.49
C PHE A 230 -12.80 21.61 -12.99
N ASP A 231 -12.54 22.77 -13.57
CA ASP A 231 -11.28 23.10 -14.25
C ASP A 231 -10.55 24.25 -13.55
N GLU A 232 -9.62 24.93 -14.25
CA GLU A 232 -8.90 26.10 -13.74
C GLU A 232 -9.78 27.31 -13.37
N LYS A 233 -11.06 27.32 -13.77
CA LYS A 233 -12.04 28.34 -13.35
C LYS A 233 -12.57 28.08 -11.94
N ASP A 234 -12.56 26.80 -11.51
CA ASP A 234 -13.09 26.36 -10.22
C ASP A 234 -11.96 26.07 -9.22
N LEU A 235 -10.85 25.52 -9.70
CA LEU A 235 -9.75 25.02 -8.90
C LEU A 235 -8.55 25.97 -9.00
N VAL A 236 -7.73 26.01 -7.95
CA VAL A 236 -6.42 26.70 -7.96
C VAL A 236 -5.51 26.22 -9.11
N SER A 237 -5.70 24.98 -9.56
CA SER A 237 -5.08 24.44 -10.76
C SER A 237 -5.84 23.21 -11.25
N GLU A 238 -6.04 23.12 -12.56
CA GLU A 238 -6.58 21.93 -13.23
C GLU A 238 -5.68 20.69 -13.09
N LYS A 239 -4.40 20.84 -12.74
CA LYS A 239 -3.45 19.73 -12.64
C LYS A 239 -3.58 19.00 -11.31
N VAL A 240 -4.63 18.20 -11.17
CA VAL A 240 -4.95 17.46 -9.95
C VAL A 240 -4.02 16.25 -9.82
N ARG A 241 -3.27 16.21 -8.71
CA ARG A 241 -2.34 15.14 -8.34
C ARG A 241 -2.98 14.08 -7.46
N LYS A 242 -3.95 14.47 -6.64
CA LYS A 242 -4.71 13.55 -5.80
C LYS A 242 -6.06 14.16 -5.43
N LEU A 243 -7.11 13.35 -5.43
CA LEU A 243 -8.35 13.64 -4.72
C LEU A 243 -8.45 12.82 -3.44
N MET A 244 -9.10 13.40 -2.45
CA MET A 244 -9.38 12.76 -1.18
C MET A 244 -10.77 13.17 -0.69
N LEU A 245 -11.52 12.20 -0.16
CA LEU A 245 -12.73 12.42 0.61
C LEU A 245 -12.37 12.35 2.10
N ASP A 246 -12.65 13.40 2.86
CA ASP A 246 -12.48 13.36 4.31
C ASP A 246 -13.71 12.73 5.02
N LYS A 247 -13.58 12.42 6.32
CA LYS A 247 -14.68 11.85 7.14
C LYS A 247 -15.90 12.75 7.24
N ASN A 248 -15.79 14.04 6.94
CA ASN A 248 -16.91 14.98 6.94
C ASN A 248 -17.61 15.04 5.57
N GLY A 249 -17.15 14.26 4.59
CA GLY A 249 -17.69 14.23 3.24
C GLY A 249 -17.18 15.36 2.34
N THR A 250 -16.12 16.07 2.74
CA THR A 250 -15.50 17.13 1.95
C THR A 250 -14.56 16.52 0.92
N VAL A 251 -14.66 16.97 -0.33
CA VAL A 251 -13.73 16.59 -1.40
C VAL A 251 -12.57 17.58 -1.43
N TRP A 252 -11.35 17.06 -1.37
CA TRP A 252 -10.10 17.81 -1.41
C TRP A 252 -9.32 17.44 -2.67
N ALA A 253 -8.84 18.43 -3.40
CA ALA A 253 -8.01 18.30 -4.58
C ALA A 253 -6.61 18.87 -4.32
N ALA A 254 -5.61 17.99 -4.21
CA ALA A 254 -4.20 18.38 -4.28
C ALA A 254 -3.81 18.64 -5.73
N THR A 255 -3.18 19.78 -5.99
CA THR A 255 -2.86 20.24 -7.35
C THR A 255 -1.40 20.72 -7.46
N ASP A 256 -0.94 21.05 -8.67
CA ASP A 256 0.41 21.58 -8.87
C ASP A 256 0.65 22.99 -8.26
N TYR A 257 -0.40 23.73 -7.90
CA TYR A 257 -0.29 25.10 -7.37
C TYR A 257 -0.99 25.33 -6.02
N GLY A 258 -1.53 24.29 -5.40
CA GLY A 258 -2.11 24.37 -4.07
C GLY A 258 -3.10 23.25 -3.82
N ILE A 259 -4.09 23.53 -2.98
CA ILE A 259 -5.20 22.62 -2.68
C ILE A 259 -6.49 23.37 -2.95
N SER A 260 -7.46 22.73 -3.56
CA SER A 260 -8.85 23.23 -3.60
C SER A 260 -9.72 22.24 -2.85
N TYR A 261 -10.63 22.70 -2.02
CA TYR A 261 -11.59 21.83 -1.34
C TYR A 261 -13.02 22.33 -1.52
N ARG A 262 -13.96 21.39 -1.53
CA ARG A 262 -15.35 21.67 -1.88
C ARG A 262 -16.19 21.98 -0.64
N GLN A 263 -16.72 23.19 -0.55
CA GLN A 263 -17.67 23.58 0.49
C GLN A 263 -19.03 23.92 -0.14
N GLY A 264 -20.01 23.03 0.05
CA GLY A 264 -21.28 23.14 -0.66
C GLY A 264 -21.07 22.99 -2.16
N ASP A 265 -21.47 24.02 -2.92
CA ASP A 265 -21.29 24.04 -4.38
C ASP A 265 -20.03 24.78 -4.86
N GLU A 266 -19.26 25.37 -3.95
CA GLU A 266 -18.07 26.17 -4.25
C GLU A 266 -16.77 25.42 -3.94
N TRP A 267 -15.69 25.82 -4.62
CA TRP A 267 -14.33 25.37 -4.35
C TRP A 267 -13.55 26.50 -3.67
N ILE A 268 -12.83 26.15 -2.61
CA ILE A 268 -12.04 27.10 -1.82
C ILE A 268 -10.57 26.69 -1.91
N ASP A 269 -9.73 27.66 -2.24
CA ASP A 269 -8.31 27.43 -2.46
C ASP A 269 -7.47 27.69 -1.22
N LEU A 270 -6.50 26.80 -1.00
CA LEU A 270 -5.42 26.92 -0.03
C LEU A 270 -4.10 26.94 -0.79
N THR A 271 -3.34 28.01 -0.59
CA THR A 271 -2.06 28.26 -1.26
C THR A 271 -0.98 28.63 -0.23
N LYS A 272 0.15 29.15 -0.71
CA LYS A 272 1.15 29.78 0.17
C LYS A 272 0.58 30.96 0.98
N LYS A 273 -0.45 31.65 0.49
CA LYS A 273 -1.11 32.74 1.23
C LYS A 273 -1.76 32.23 2.51
N GLU A 274 -2.30 31.02 2.47
CA GLU A 274 -2.94 30.34 3.60
C GLU A 274 -1.95 29.53 4.45
N GLY A 275 -0.67 29.50 4.08
CA GLY A 275 0.43 28.92 4.86
C GLY A 275 0.97 27.57 4.37
N LEU A 276 0.61 27.11 3.16
CA LEU A 276 1.23 25.91 2.59
C LEU A 276 2.74 26.09 2.40
N CYS A 277 3.54 25.08 2.77
CA CYS A 277 5.01 25.17 2.68
C CYS A 277 5.55 25.06 1.23
N GLY A 278 4.87 24.30 0.37
CA GLY A 278 5.21 24.13 -1.05
C GLY A 278 4.12 24.64 -1.97
N THR A 279 4.45 24.81 -3.26
CA THR A 279 3.46 25.18 -4.28
C THR A 279 2.68 23.98 -4.79
N GLY A 280 3.37 22.88 -5.12
CA GLY A 280 2.71 21.68 -5.61
C GLY A 280 2.37 20.75 -4.45
N VAL A 281 1.17 20.21 -4.43
CA VAL A 281 0.74 19.21 -3.45
C VAL A 281 0.58 17.88 -4.18
N TYR A 282 1.28 16.85 -3.72
CA TYR A 282 1.27 15.53 -4.36
C TYR A 282 0.49 14.48 -3.57
N ASP A 283 0.23 14.75 -2.29
CA ASP A 283 -0.57 13.87 -1.44
C ASP A 283 -1.30 14.70 -0.36
N ILE A 284 -2.48 14.25 0.04
CA ILE A 284 -3.24 14.74 1.21
C ILE A 284 -3.75 13.52 1.96
N ARG A 285 -3.65 13.54 3.29
CA ARG A 285 -4.12 12.48 4.17
C ARG A 285 -4.85 13.04 5.38
N GLU A 286 -5.88 12.33 5.81
CA GLU A 286 -6.57 12.59 7.08
C GLU A 286 -6.03 11.65 8.17
N ASP A 287 -5.79 12.19 9.37
CA ASP A 287 -5.42 11.40 10.54
C ASP A 287 -6.64 10.93 11.36
N PRO A 288 -6.48 10.07 12.38
CA PRO A 288 -7.61 9.57 13.16
C PRO A 288 -8.36 10.66 13.93
N GLN A 289 -7.71 11.80 14.23
CA GLN A 289 -8.31 12.96 14.90
C GLN A 289 -9.09 13.86 13.93
N GLY A 290 -8.99 13.60 12.62
CA GLY A 290 -9.64 14.40 11.58
C GLY A 290 -8.81 15.58 11.09
N ARG A 291 -7.54 15.67 11.48
CA ARG A 291 -6.63 16.70 10.94
C ARG A 291 -6.15 16.27 9.56
N LEU A 292 -6.01 17.23 8.67
CA LEU A 292 -5.54 16.99 7.32
C LEU A 292 -4.06 17.34 7.19
N TRP A 293 -3.34 16.56 6.41
CA TRP A 293 -1.90 16.65 6.21
C TRP A 293 -1.60 16.68 4.71
N ALA A 294 -1.08 17.79 4.22
CA ALA A 294 -0.70 18.01 2.83
C ALA A 294 0.79 17.83 2.62
N PHE A 295 1.17 17.01 1.65
CA PHE A 295 2.56 16.74 1.30
C PHE A 295 2.91 17.51 0.04
N THR A 296 3.95 18.34 0.14
CA THR A 296 4.21 19.38 -0.85
C THR A 296 5.59 19.24 -1.49
N LYS A 297 5.73 19.84 -2.68
CA LYS A 297 6.95 19.91 -3.48
C LYS A 297 7.13 21.30 -4.08
N ASN A 298 8.38 21.67 -4.33
CA ASN A 298 8.80 22.84 -5.12
C ASN A 298 9.75 22.33 -6.22
N ASN A 299 9.51 22.68 -7.48
CA ASN A 299 10.35 22.27 -8.62
C ASN A 299 10.67 20.76 -8.61
N HIS A 300 9.64 19.92 -8.44
CA HIS A 300 9.73 18.46 -8.37
C HIS A 300 10.52 17.89 -7.16
N ARG A 301 10.94 18.72 -6.20
CA ARG A 301 11.59 18.28 -4.96
C ARG A 301 10.65 18.46 -3.78
N PHE A 302 10.65 17.51 -2.85
CA PHE A 302 9.89 17.62 -1.61
C PHE A 302 10.18 18.96 -0.92
N ALA A 303 9.11 19.67 -0.55
CA ALA A 303 9.17 20.99 0.08
C ALA A 303 8.80 20.95 1.57
N GLY A 304 8.00 19.95 1.97
CA GLY A 304 7.55 19.81 3.35
C GLY A 304 6.14 19.26 3.43
N VAL A 305 5.67 19.07 4.66
CA VAL A 305 4.28 18.71 4.97
C VAL A 305 3.62 19.92 5.64
N SER A 306 2.32 20.15 5.40
CA SER A 306 1.52 21.16 6.08
C SER A 306 0.29 20.52 6.70
N MET A 307 0.02 20.79 7.97
CA MET A 307 -1.24 20.46 8.62
C MET A 307 -2.30 21.49 8.21
N ILE A 308 -3.52 21.06 7.93
CA ILE A 308 -4.64 21.93 7.55
C ILE A 308 -5.71 21.82 8.62
N GLU A 309 -6.07 22.95 9.20
CA GLU A 309 -7.16 23.08 10.17
C GLU A 309 -7.90 24.40 9.93
N HIS A 310 -9.23 24.36 9.88
CA HIS A 310 -10.09 25.55 9.75
C HIS A 310 -9.68 26.49 8.60
N GLY A 311 -9.32 25.94 7.44
CA GLY A 311 -8.89 26.71 6.26
C GLY A 311 -7.51 27.36 6.37
N LYS A 312 -6.71 27.02 7.39
CA LYS A 312 -5.33 27.49 7.55
C LYS A 312 -4.36 26.34 7.45
N CYS A 313 -3.24 26.60 6.80
CA CYS A 313 -2.15 25.65 6.63
C CYS A 313 -1.01 26.00 7.59
N THR A 314 -0.66 25.07 8.46
CA THR A 314 0.49 25.17 9.36
C THR A 314 1.59 24.24 8.85
N PRO A 315 2.69 24.76 8.30
CA PRO A 315 3.75 23.92 7.79
C PRO A 315 4.46 23.19 8.92
N PHE A 316 5.03 22.03 8.59
CA PHE A 316 6.03 21.35 9.40
C PHE A 316 7.18 22.33 9.60
N ASP A 317 7.30 22.83 10.82
CA ASP A 317 8.14 23.98 11.10
C ASP A 317 9.60 23.52 11.18
N LYS A 318 10.36 23.71 10.08
CA LYS A 318 11.81 23.47 9.99
C LYS A 318 12.64 24.17 11.08
N HIS A 319 12.06 25.14 11.79
CA HIS A 319 12.70 25.82 12.91
C HIS A 319 12.34 25.18 14.26
N LYS A 320 11.27 24.37 14.33
CA LYS A 320 10.88 23.57 15.50
C LYS A 320 11.26 22.08 15.38
N THR A 321 11.67 21.65 14.20
CA THR A 321 12.19 20.29 13.93
C THR A 321 13.53 20.35 13.20
N LYS A 322 14.44 19.46 13.54
CA LYS A 322 15.70 19.18 12.86
C LYS A 322 15.61 17.92 12.02
N LEU A 323 14.41 17.42 11.74
CA LEU A 323 14.23 16.32 10.80
C LEU A 323 14.82 16.74 9.45
N LYS A 324 15.91 16.08 9.04
CA LYS A 324 16.62 16.39 7.80
C LYS A 324 16.11 15.51 6.68
N GLY A 325 15.93 16.10 5.50
CA GLY A 325 15.51 15.41 4.30
C GLY A 325 14.00 15.40 4.09
N SER A 326 13.57 14.63 3.09
CA SER A 326 12.17 14.47 2.75
C SER A 326 11.48 13.55 3.74
N ILE A 327 10.25 13.85 4.11
CA ILE A 327 9.42 12.92 4.88
C ILE A 327 9.04 11.77 3.94
N GLU A 328 9.45 10.56 4.30
CA GLU A 328 9.24 9.34 3.51
C GLU A 328 7.98 8.61 3.98
N GLN A 329 7.74 8.55 5.30
CA GLN A 329 6.58 7.88 5.86
C GLN A 329 6.02 8.64 7.07
N ILE A 330 4.69 8.54 7.24
CA ILE A 330 3.97 9.07 8.39
C ILE A 330 3.08 7.98 8.96
N VAL A 331 3.07 7.88 10.29
CA VAL A 331 2.24 6.95 11.06
C VAL A 331 1.53 7.69 12.19
N TRP A 332 0.24 7.38 12.36
CA TRP A 332 -0.59 7.94 13.43
C TRP A 332 -0.46 7.12 14.71
N TYR A 333 -0.10 7.76 15.82
CA TYR A 333 0.15 7.08 17.09
C TYR A 333 -0.45 7.86 18.26
N LYS A 334 -1.49 7.31 18.91
CA LYS A 334 -2.10 7.86 20.15
C LYS A 334 -2.38 9.37 20.13
N GLY A 335 -2.96 9.90 19.04
CA GLY A 335 -3.24 11.34 18.91
C GLY A 335 -2.08 12.16 18.32
N SER A 336 -0.90 11.56 18.25
CA SER A 336 0.32 12.14 17.73
C SER A 336 0.61 11.65 16.31
N VAL A 337 1.49 12.38 15.64
CA VAL A 337 1.95 12.05 14.28
C VAL A 337 3.43 11.74 14.31
N MET A 338 3.81 10.53 13.94
CA MET A 338 5.20 10.16 13.78
C MET A 338 5.60 10.28 12.32
N ALA A 339 6.62 11.07 12.04
CA ALA A 339 7.17 11.29 10.71
C ALA A 339 8.59 10.74 10.65
N MET A 340 8.85 9.93 9.63
CA MET A 340 10.18 9.42 9.30
C MET A 340 10.68 10.12 8.04
N ALA A 341 11.87 10.69 8.12
CA ALA A 341 12.68 11.02 6.97
C ALA A 341 13.81 10.01 6.84
N ARG A 342 14.50 10.00 5.70
CA ARG A 342 15.63 9.09 5.49
C ARG A 342 16.66 9.17 6.62
N ASP A 343 16.95 10.37 7.13
CA ASP A 343 18.02 10.61 8.10
C ASP A 343 17.51 10.91 9.53
N GLY A 344 16.25 10.59 9.84
CA GLY A 344 15.73 10.79 11.20
C GLY A 344 14.24 10.50 11.39
N VAL A 345 13.79 10.58 12.63
CA VAL A 345 12.38 10.39 13.01
C VAL A 345 11.97 11.48 14.00
N SER A 346 10.74 11.96 13.90
CA SER A 346 10.16 12.94 14.84
C SER A 346 8.70 12.65 15.13
N LEU A 347 8.24 13.05 16.30
CA LEU A 347 6.86 12.92 16.78
C LEU A 347 6.25 14.31 17.01
N PHE A 348 5.08 14.57 16.43
CA PHE A 348 4.25 15.71 16.74
C PHE A 348 3.20 15.32 17.77
N ASP A 349 3.29 15.91 18.95
CA ASP A 349 2.37 15.62 20.04
C ASP A 349 1.02 16.34 19.88
N SER A 350 0.06 15.96 20.71
CA SER A 350 -1.27 16.58 20.76
C SER A 350 -1.25 18.04 21.24
N ALA A 351 -0.14 18.52 21.81
CA ALA A 351 0.05 19.90 22.22
C ALA A 351 0.65 20.77 21.09
N GLY A 352 0.86 20.21 19.91
CA GLY A 352 1.37 20.92 18.74
C GLY A 352 2.89 21.09 18.74
N ARG A 353 3.63 20.23 19.45
CA ARG A 353 5.11 20.30 19.57
C ARG A 353 5.77 19.13 18.87
N TRP A 354 6.90 19.41 18.22
CA TRP A 354 7.76 18.40 17.64
C TRP A 354 8.79 17.91 18.67
N HIS A 355 8.89 16.59 18.78
CA HIS A 355 9.92 15.88 19.53
C HIS A 355 10.76 15.11 18.53
N GLU A 356 12.04 15.42 18.47
CA GLU A 356 13.00 14.70 17.63
C GLU A 356 13.60 13.54 18.40
N PHE A 357 13.83 12.43 17.73
CA PHE A 357 14.53 11.30 18.31
C PHE A 357 15.98 11.28 17.85
N ASP A 358 16.89 11.12 18.80
CA ASP A 358 18.31 10.94 18.56
C ASP A 358 18.89 9.74 19.32
N ASN A 359 20.22 9.70 19.42
CA ASN A 359 20.93 8.62 20.10
C ASN A 359 20.64 8.54 21.61
N ARG A 360 20.23 9.64 22.24
CA ARG A 360 19.79 9.68 23.65
C ARG A 360 18.42 9.02 23.83
N ASP A 361 17.64 8.97 22.76
CA ASP A 361 16.33 8.32 22.71
C ASP A 361 16.41 6.87 22.21
N GLY A 362 17.61 6.38 21.88
CA GLY A 362 17.89 4.99 21.52
C GLY A 362 18.12 4.71 20.04
N LEU A 363 18.02 5.73 19.17
CA LEU A 363 18.27 5.59 17.73
C LEU A 363 19.77 5.60 17.39
N GLN A 364 20.26 4.55 16.72
CA GLN A 364 21.68 4.39 16.37
C GLN A 364 21.95 4.35 14.87
N ASP A 365 20.91 4.23 14.04
CA ASP A 365 21.04 4.16 12.59
C ASP A 365 21.11 5.57 12.00
N THR A 366 21.87 5.69 10.91
CA THR A 366 21.96 6.93 10.15
C THR A 366 20.87 7.02 9.10
N ARG A 367 20.25 5.89 8.71
CA ARG A 367 19.14 5.86 7.77
C ARG A 367 18.02 4.91 8.18
N TYR A 368 16.80 5.32 7.85
CA TYR A 368 15.56 4.61 8.11
C TYR A 368 14.77 4.35 6.81
N TYR A 369 14.12 3.19 6.74
CA TYR A 369 13.45 2.70 5.53
C TYR A 369 11.97 2.39 5.72
N PHE A 370 11.60 1.84 6.89
CA PHE A 370 10.23 1.46 7.17
C PHE A 370 9.84 1.93 8.57
N LEU A 371 8.71 2.61 8.66
CA LEU A 371 8.00 3.02 9.86
C LEU A 371 6.58 2.45 9.76
N MET A 372 6.25 1.52 10.65
CA MET A 372 4.97 0.80 10.61
C MET A 372 4.32 0.77 11.99
N LYS A 373 2.98 0.78 12.00
CA LYS A 373 2.19 0.52 13.19
C LYS A 373 1.49 -0.82 13.07
N ASP A 374 1.51 -1.59 14.14
CA ASP A 374 0.72 -2.83 14.20
C ASP A 374 -0.68 -2.62 14.80
N MET A 375 -1.48 -3.68 14.76
CA MET A 375 -2.86 -3.67 15.29
C MET A 375 -2.96 -3.50 16.82
N TRP A 376 -1.85 -3.58 17.55
CA TRP A 376 -1.77 -3.32 18.98
C TRP A 376 -1.19 -1.93 19.28
N GLU A 377 -1.16 -1.05 18.29
CA GLU A 377 -0.64 0.32 18.38
C GLU A 377 0.87 0.39 18.72
N ARG A 378 1.62 -0.70 18.52
CA ARG A 378 3.10 -0.67 18.63
C ARG A 378 3.68 -0.10 17.34
N ILE A 379 4.73 0.70 17.48
CA ILE A 379 5.42 1.31 16.35
C ILE A 379 6.77 0.64 16.16
N TRP A 380 7.04 0.33 14.91
CA TRP A 380 8.22 -0.40 14.46
C TRP A 380 8.97 0.43 13.44
N LEU A 381 10.29 0.45 13.57
CA LEU A 381 11.17 1.21 12.70
C LEU A 381 12.32 0.32 12.26
N ALA A 382 12.49 0.17 10.94
CA ALA A 382 13.63 -0.52 10.36
C ALA A 382 14.60 0.48 9.73
N GLY A 383 15.86 0.43 10.14
CA GLY A 383 16.96 1.19 9.56
C GLY A 383 17.99 0.32 8.85
N ASP A 384 19.08 0.96 8.41
CA ASP A 384 20.23 0.32 7.73
C ASP A 384 20.76 -0.93 8.45
N ARG A 385 20.70 -0.96 9.78
CA ARG A 385 21.34 -1.97 10.62
C ARG A 385 20.44 -2.51 11.73
N SER A 386 19.30 -1.89 11.98
CA SER A 386 18.55 -2.17 13.20
C SER A 386 17.03 -2.13 13.07
N LEU A 387 16.35 -3.02 13.81
CA LEU A 387 14.91 -2.91 14.06
C LEU A 387 14.73 -2.32 15.44
N TYR A 388 13.86 -1.32 15.52
CA TYR A 388 13.47 -0.67 16.73
C TYR A 388 11.99 -0.86 17.00
N GLU A 389 11.63 -0.95 18.28
CA GLU A 389 10.26 -0.83 18.78
C GLU A 389 10.16 0.46 19.59
N PHE A 390 9.11 1.23 19.38
CA PHE A 390 8.85 2.45 20.13
C PHE A 390 8.08 2.14 21.41
N HIS A 391 8.63 2.52 22.56
CA HIS A 391 8.04 2.31 23.88
C HIS A 391 8.35 3.49 24.79
N GLU A 392 7.31 4.06 25.43
CA GLU A 392 7.44 5.16 26.40
C GLU A 392 8.36 6.31 25.93
N GLU A 393 8.11 6.81 24.71
CA GLU A 393 8.87 7.91 24.09
C GLU A 393 10.34 7.59 23.79
N LYS A 394 10.71 6.30 23.81
CA LYS A 394 12.05 5.83 23.46
C LYS A 394 12.01 4.76 22.38
N TRP A 395 13.12 4.63 21.66
CA TRP A 395 13.36 3.58 20.70
C TRP A 395 14.19 2.47 21.33
N ILE A 396 13.59 1.30 21.46
CA ILE A 396 14.26 0.09 21.93
C ILE A 396 14.83 -0.63 20.72
N GLN A 397 16.15 -0.68 20.60
CA GLN A 397 16.83 -1.44 19.56
C GLN A 397 16.71 -2.95 19.87
N LEU A 398 16.07 -3.71 18.99
CA LEU A 398 15.78 -5.13 19.18
C LEU A 398 16.79 -6.06 18.53
N LYS A 399 17.47 -5.58 17.47
CA LYS A 399 18.54 -6.29 16.78
C LYS A 399 19.44 -5.28 16.09
N GLU A 400 20.73 -5.58 16.08
CA GLU A 400 21.71 -4.96 15.20
C GLU A 400 22.26 -6.03 14.25
N SER A 401 22.35 -5.72 12.96
CA SER A 401 22.99 -6.55 11.96
C SER A 401 23.74 -5.69 10.95
N ALA A 402 25.05 -5.85 10.90
CA ALA A 402 25.92 -5.07 10.02
C ALA A 402 25.68 -5.31 8.52
N GLU A 403 24.89 -6.32 8.14
CA GLU A 403 24.76 -6.77 6.74
C GLU A 403 23.30 -6.88 6.23
N TRP A 404 22.30 -6.42 7.00
CA TRP A 404 20.89 -6.70 6.70
C TRP A 404 20.18 -5.57 5.93
N LYS A 405 20.56 -5.34 4.67
CA LYS A 405 19.85 -4.33 3.86
C LYS A 405 18.38 -4.74 3.65
N VAL A 406 17.47 -4.03 4.32
CA VAL A 406 16.03 -4.33 4.31
C VAL A 406 15.44 -3.99 2.95
N SER A 407 14.77 -4.97 2.33
CA SER A 407 14.04 -4.80 1.07
C SER A 407 12.54 -4.71 1.27
N VAL A 408 12.01 -5.35 2.33
CA VAL A 408 10.59 -5.31 2.67
C VAL A 408 10.42 -5.55 4.16
N MET A 409 9.45 -4.86 4.76
CA MET A 409 8.98 -5.13 6.11
C MET A 409 7.48 -5.44 6.07
N TYR A 410 7.06 -6.44 6.84
CA TYR A 410 5.67 -6.86 6.95
C TYR A 410 5.33 -7.17 8.41
N ILE A 411 4.16 -6.73 8.87
CA ILE A 411 3.64 -7.04 10.20
C ILE A 411 2.40 -7.92 10.00
N SER A 412 2.45 -9.15 10.49
CA SER A 412 1.33 -10.09 10.37
C SER A 412 0.20 -9.78 11.35
N ARG A 413 -0.98 -10.38 11.15
CA ARG A 413 -2.17 -10.25 12.03
C ARG A 413 -1.94 -10.76 13.46
N ASN A 414 -0.88 -11.52 13.69
CA ASN A 414 -0.43 -11.89 15.03
C ASN A 414 0.70 -10.97 15.56
N GLY A 415 0.95 -9.86 14.86
CA GLY A 415 1.98 -8.83 15.06
C GLY A 415 3.38 -9.34 15.28
N ASP A 416 3.72 -10.44 14.61
CA ASP A 416 5.11 -10.75 14.31
C ASP A 416 5.63 -9.79 13.25
N VAL A 417 6.91 -9.43 13.37
CA VAL A 417 7.57 -8.53 12.43
C VAL A 417 8.47 -9.34 11.52
N TRP A 418 8.19 -9.28 10.22
CA TRP A 418 8.92 -9.97 9.17
C TRP A 418 9.75 -8.96 8.39
N ILE A 419 11.03 -9.23 8.27
CA ILE A 419 12.01 -8.37 7.60
C ILE A 419 12.66 -9.19 6.49
N GLY A 420 12.26 -8.90 5.26
CA GLY A 420 12.94 -9.39 4.07
C GLY A 420 14.15 -8.53 3.75
N THR A 421 15.22 -9.18 3.29
CA THR A 421 16.47 -8.50 2.96
C THR A 421 16.89 -8.80 1.52
N GLU A 422 17.80 -7.98 0.99
CA GLU A 422 18.35 -8.21 -0.35
C GLU A 422 19.28 -9.44 -0.42
N LYS A 423 19.93 -9.82 0.68
CA LYS A 423 21.03 -10.82 0.64
C LYS A 423 21.05 -11.83 1.77
N LYS A 424 20.22 -11.68 2.79
CA LYS A 424 20.26 -12.47 4.02
C LYS A 424 18.94 -13.17 4.31
N GLY A 425 18.05 -13.32 3.33
CA GLY A 425 16.77 -13.97 3.52
C GLY A 425 15.83 -13.17 4.42
N VAL A 426 15.12 -13.85 5.31
CA VAL A 426 14.06 -13.28 6.14
C VAL A 426 14.38 -13.40 7.62
N PHE A 427 14.24 -12.30 8.36
CA PHE A 427 14.22 -12.31 9.82
C PHE A 427 12.79 -12.17 10.31
N ARG A 428 12.38 -13.01 11.26
CA ARG A 428 11.09 -12.90 11.96
C ARG A 428 11.36 -12.58 13.42
N TYR A 429 10.75 -11.51 13.91
CA TYR A 429 10.72 -11.17 15.32
C TYR A 429 9.36 -11.50 15.92
N ARG A 430 9.35 -12.30 16.99
CA ARG A 430 8.13 -12.71 17.69
C ARG A 430 8.41 -12.83 19.19
N LYS A 431 7.69 -12.05 20.00
CA LYS A 431 7.72 -12.10 21.47
C LYS A 431 9.15 -12.16 22.06
N GLY A 432 10.05 -11.31 21.59
CA GLY A 432 11.44 -11.27 22.09
C GLY A 432 12.40 -12.26 21.43
N GLN A 433 11.94 -13.16 20.57
CA GLN A 433 12.79 -14.13 19.88
C GLN A 433 12.92 -13.81 18.40
N TRP A 434 14.04 -14.26 17.83
CA TRP A 434 14.38 -14.09 16.42
C TRP A 434 14.48 -15.45 15.74
N LEU A 435 13.79 -15.59 14.61
CA LEU A 435 13.98 -16.67 13.66
C LEU A 435 14.59 -16.11 12.37
N HIS A 436 15.43 -16.91 11.73
CA HIS A 436 16.17 -16.50 10.52
C HIS A 436 16.08 -17.59 9.46
N TYR A 437 15.46 -17.21 8.34
CA TYR A 437 15.22 -18.07 7.18
C TYR A 437 16.18 -17.68 6.06
N THR A 438 16.96 -18.63 5.55
CA THR A 438 17.96 -18.42 4.49
C THR A 438 17.84 -19.49 3.40
N GLU A 439 18.49 -19.27 2.26
CA GLU A 439 18.63 -20.27 1.19
C GLU A 439 19.32 -21.56 1.65
N GLU A 440 20.26 -21.46 2.60
CA GLU A 440 20.98 -22.62 3.15
C GLU A 440 20.08 -23.51 4.01
N ASN A 441 19.07 -22.91 4.65
CA ASN A 441 18.27 -23.59 5.65
C ASN A 441 16.88 -23.96 5.11
N GLU A 442 16.16 -23.02 4.45
CA GLU A 442 14.72 -23.19 4.23
C GLU A 442 14.12 -22.41 3.04
N LEU A 443 14.75 -21.36 2.51
CA LEU A 443 14.20 -20.54 1.42
C LEU A 443 14.70 -20.96 0.03
N THR A 444 13.97 -20.59 -1.00
CA THR A 444 14.36 -20.71 -2.42
C THR A 444 15.54 -19.81 -2.80
N GLU A 445 15.69 -18.64 -2.16
CA GLU A 445 16.79 -17.69 -2.34
C GLU A 445 16.80 -16.66 -1.20
N ASN A 446 17.95 -16.02 -0.96
CA ASN A 446 18.10 -14.96 0.05
C ASN A 446 17.59 -13.57 -0.37
N TYR A 447 17.32 -13.30 -1.65
CA TYR A 447 16.81 -11.99 -2.10
C TYR A 447 15.28 -11.97 -1.99
N VAL A 448 14.76 -11.27 -0.98
CA VAL A 448 13.32 -11.20 -0.72
C VAL A 448 12.72 -9.98 -1.42
N THR A 449 11.69 -10.19 -2.23
CA THR A 449 11.02 -9.12 -2.99
C THR A 449 9.67 -8.72 -2.39
N LYS A 450 8.97 -9.65 -1.73
CA LYS A 450 7.66 -9.41 -1.13
C LYS A 450 7.36 -10.38 -0.01
N ILE A 451 6.61 -9.92 0.98
CA ILE A 451 6.02 -10.75 2.05
C ILE A 451 4.54 -10.39 2.15
N PHE A 452 3.67 -11.39 2.26
CA PHE A 452 2.23 -11.19 2.51
C PHE A 452 1.63 -12.35 3.33
N GLU A 453 0.43 -12.15 3.87
CA GLU A 453 -0.27 -13.12 4.71
C GLU A 453 -1.58 -13.57 4.06
N ASP A 454 -1.88 -14.86 4.14
CA ASP A 454 -3.17 -15.40 3.69
C ASP A 454 -4.26 -15.35 4.78
N ASN A 455 -5.48 -15.76 4.43
CA ASN A 455 -6.61 -15.73 5.37
C ASN A 455 -6.50 -16.73 6.53
N ARG A 456 -5.52 -17.64 6.50
CA ARG A 456 -5.22 -18.59 7.58
C ARG A 456 -4.00 -18.16 8.39
N SER A 457 -3.56 -16.92 8.22
CA SER A 457 -2.40 -16.34 8.87
C SER A 457 -1.05 -16.97 8.49
N ASN A 458 -0.98 -17.74 7.41
CA ASN A 458 0.32 -18.20 6.92
C ASN A 458 1.03 -17.11 6.15
N ILE A 459 2.35 -17.18 6.14
CA ILE A 459 3.20 -16.16 5.54
C ILE A 459 3.79 -16.66 4.24
N TRP A 460 3.64 -15.84 3.21
CA TRP A 460 4.14 -16.08 1.88
C TRP A 460 5.30 -15.13 1.60
N VAL A 461 6.47 -15.70 1.33
CA VAL A 461 7.71 -14.98 1.02
C VAL A 461 8.05 -15.19 -0.45
N ILE A 462 8.13 -14.10 -1.21
CA ILE A 462 8.52 -14.11 -2.62
C ILE A 462 10.00 -13.77 -2.74
N THR A 463 10.72 -14.59 -3.48
CA THR A 463 12.13 -14.38 -3.84
C THR A 463 12.26 -14.23 -5.36
N ARG A 464 13.47 -14.05 -5.90
CA ARG A 464 13.63 -14.02 -7.38
C ARG A 464 13.60 -15.41 -8.00
N LYS A 465 13.79 -16.47 -7.20
CA LYS A 465 13.78 -17.86 -7.67
C LYS A 465 12.45 -18.59 -7.43
N GLY A 466 11.59 -18.10 -6.53
CA GLY A 466 10.32 -18.76 -6.26
C GLY A 466 9.52 -18.16 -5.12
N VAL A 467 8.67 -19.00 -4.55
CA VAL A 467 7.68 -18.67 -3.52
C VAL A 467 7.89 -19.62 -2.35
N ASN A 468 7.90 -19.09 -1.14
CA ASN A 468 8.05 -19.87 0.08
C ASN A 468 6.81 -19.65 0.94
N TRP A 469 6.17 -20.74 1.33
CA TRP A 469 5.04 -20.76 2.25
C TRP A 469 5.54 -21.18 3.62
N ILE A 470 5.40 -20.31 4.60
CA ILE A 470 5.81 -20.54 5.98
C ILE A 470 4.55 -20.69 6.81
N GLU A 471 4.34 -21.90 7.32
CA GLU A 471 3.24 -22.19 8.22
C GLU A 471 3.39 -21.33 9.48
N ASN A 472 2.36 -20.58 9.83
CA ASN A 472 2.43 -19.77 11.03
C ASN A 472 1.98 -20.61 12.22
N ALA A 473 2.95 -21.25 12.89
CA ALA A 473 2.68 -22.03 14.10
C ALA A 473 2.06 -21.12 15.19
N PRO A 474 0.90 -21.48 15.77
CA PRO A 474 0.19 -20.65 16.75
C PRO A 474 1.02 -20.31 17.99
#